data_AF-A0A844SRN7-F1
#
_entry.id   AF-A0A844SRN7-F1
#
_cell.length_a   1.000
_cell.length_b   1.000
_cell.length_c   1.000
_cell.angle_alpha   90.00
_cell.angle_beta   90.00
_cell.angle_gamma   90.00
#
_symmetry.space_group_name_H-M   'P 1'
#
loop_
_entity.id
_entity.type
_entity.pdbx_description
1 polymer ?
#
loop_
_entity_poly.entity_id
_entity_poly.type
_entity_poly.pdbx_seq_one_letter_code
_entity_poly.pdbx_strand_id
1 'polypeptide(L)'
;MPLMTWRNGGAAMLGAVALSLCYTLPLGAMEILGQAGVLGEWELTGHLTETAPGAPRQFSGPLKMKHVGICTQDGPDERAGEIRLQITGADSQVTAELVLDGAPCTFSARKTRNYEGTLSCEGRAPVPLLVWLK
;
A
#
# COMPACT_ATOMS: atom_id res chain seq x y z
N MET A 1 39.72 -49.09 -54.14
CA MET A 1 38.26 -49.12 -54.38
C MET A 1 37.57 -48.91 -53.04
N PRO A 2 36.75 -47.85 -52.87
CA PRO A 2 36.24 -47.40 -51.58
C PRO A 2 34.83 -47.91 -51.26
N LEU A 3 34.53 -48.09 -49.98
CA LEU A 3 33.22 -48.09 -49.32
C LEU A 3 33.49 -47.48 -47.93
N MET A 4 32.63 -46.70 -47.26
CA MET A 4 31.39 -46.02 -47.54
C MET A 4 31.24 -45.06 -46.34
N THR A 5 30.64 -43.90 -46.60
CA THR A 5 30.48 -42.75 -45.68
C THR A 5 29.81 -43.07 -44.33
N TRP A 6 30.25 -42.43 -43.24
CA TRP A 6 29.36 -42.08 -42.12
C TRP A 6 29.67 -40.69 -41.56
N ARG A 7 28.62 -39.90 -41.47
CA ARG A 7 28.49 -38.48 -41.15
C ARG A 7 28.21 -38.33 -39.65
N ASN A 8 28.81 -37.37 -38.95
CA ASN A 8 28.24 -36.85 -37.70
C ASN A 8 28.67 -35.39 -37.48
N GLY A 9 27.71 -34.48 -37.67
CA GLY A 9 27.83 -33.09 -37.25
C GLY A 9 27.53 -32.97 -35.76
N GLY A 10 28.45 -32.40 -35.00
CA GLY A 10 28.22 -32.00 -33.62
C GLY A 10 27.53 -30.65 -33.58
N ALA A 11 26.23 -30.65 -33.29
CA ALA A 11 25.49 -29.43 -32.96
C ALA A 11 25.70 -29.11 -31.48
N ALA A 12 26.31 -27.96 -31.20
CA ALA A 12 26.44 -27.38 -29.87
C ALA A 12 25.06 -26.94 -29.36
N MET A 13 24.64 -27.48 -28.22
CA MET A 13 23.44 -27.01 -27.50
C MET A 13 23.87 -26.08 -26.36
N LEU A 14 23.79 -24.77 -26.61
CA LEU A 14 23.83 -23.74 -25.57
C LEU A 14 22.45 -23.70 -24.90
N GLY A 15 22.35 -24.22 -23.68
CA GLY A 15 21.14 -24.13 -22.87
C GLY A 15 20.95 -22.70 -22.34
N ALA A 16 19.96 -21.99 -22.84
CA ALA A 16 19.51 -20.73 -22.28
C ALA A 16 18.56 -21.00 -21.10
N VAL A 17 19.02 -20.73 -19.88
CA VAL A 17 18.16 -20.72 -18.68
C VAL A 17 17.43 -19.38 -18.64
N ALA A 18 16.14 -19.38 -19.01
CA ALA A 18 15.27 -18.22 -18.86
C ALA A 18 14.80 -18.13 -17.40
N LEU A 19 15.37 -17.21 -16.63
CA LEU A 19 14.84 -16.79 -15.33
C LEU A 19 13.53 -16.02 -15.56
N SER A 20 12.41 -16.71 -15.40
CA SER A 20 11.09 -16.09 -15.41
C SER A 20 10.90 -15.30 -14.12
N LEU A 21 11.03 -13.97 -14.19
CA LEU A 21 10.61 -13.06 -13.12
C LEU A 21 9.08 -13.10 -13.05
N CYS A 22 8.53 -13.91 -12.14
CA CYS A 22 7.12 -13.86 -11.78
C CYS A 22 6.86 -12.54 -11.04
N TYR A 23 6.47 -11.50 -11.77
CA TYR A 23 5.85 -10.34 -11.16
C TYR A 23 4.48 -10.80 -10.63
N THR A 24 4.34 -10.91 -9.31
CA THR A 24 3.02 -10.99 -8.68
C THR A 24 2.32 -9.66 -8.95
N LEU A 25 1.44 -9.64 -9.95
CA LEU A 25 0.55 -8.50 -10.13
C LEU A 25 -0.32 -8.38 -8.87
N PRO A 26 -0.41 -7.19 -8.25
CA PRO A 26 -1.29 -7.00 -7.11
C PRO A 26 -2.72 -7.32 -7.54
N LEU A 27 -3.39 -8.20 -6.79
CA LEU A 27 -4.72 -8.71 -7.16
C LEU A 27 -5.81 -7.61 -7.12
N GLY A 28 -5.55 -6.53 -6.39
CA GLY A 28 -6.39 -5.35 -6.30
C GLY A 28 -5.56 -4.12 -6.01
N ALA A 29 -6.06 -2.96 -6.40
CA ALA A 29 -5.51 -1.66 -6.05
C ALA A 29 -6.64 -0.75 -5.61
N MET A 30 -6.34 0.19 -4.73
CA MET A 30 -7.31 1.19 -4.27
C MET A 30 -6.63 2.52 -3.96
N GLU A 31 -7.42 3.58 -4.02
CA GLU A 31 -7.02 4.89 -3.51
C GLU A 31 -7.58 5.04 -2.08
N ILE A 32 -6.72 5.52 -1.17
CA ILE A 32 -7.13 5.95 0.15
C ILE A 32 -7.00 7.47 0.25
N LEU A 33 -8.09 8.10 0.67
CA LEU A 33 -8.14 9.51 1.00
C LEU A 33 -8.56 9.66 2.46
N GLY A 34 -8.14 10.73 3.12
CA GLY A 34 -8.57 10.99 4.48
C GLY A 34 -8.38 12.42 4.94
N GLN A 35 -9.01 12.73 6.06
CA GLN A 35 -8.81 13.97 6.80
C GLN A 35 -8.55 13.64 8.27
N ALA A 36 -7.46 14.14 8.82
CA ALA A 36 -7.09 13.96 10.22
C ALA A 36 -7.00 15.30 10.96
N GLY A 37 -7.15 15.24 12.28
CA GLY A 37 -7.08 16.41 13.15
C GLY A 37 -8.45 16.90 13.60
N VAL A 38 -8.47 17.68 14.68
CA VAL A 38 -9.72 18.15 15.30
C VAL A 38 -10.51 19.07 14.36
N LEU A 39 -9.81 19.80 13.49
CA LEU A 39 -10.39 20.70 12.51
C LEU A 39 -10.26 20.15 11.08
N GLY A 40 -9.85 18.88 10.92
CA GLY A 40 -9.56 18.29 9.61
C GLY A 40 -8.35 18.95 8.92
N GLU A 41 -7.40 19.45 9.71
CA GLU A 41 -6.27 20.24 9.24
C GLU A 41 -5.18 19.43 8.53
N TRP A 42 -5.30 18.11 8.47
CA TRP A 42 -4.43 17.23 7.69
C TRP A 42 -5.21 16.50 6.61
N GLU A 43 -4.75 16.56 5.37
CA GLU A 43 -5.21 15.68 4.29
C GLU A 43 -4.30 14.47 4.18
N LEU A 44 -4.88 13.29 4.00
CA LEU A 44 -4.19 12.02 3.79
C LEU A 44 -4.50 11.49 2.40
N THR A 45 -3.48 11.05 1.66
CA THR A 45 -3.63 10.42 0.35
C THR A 45 -2.71 9.22 0.22
N GLY A 46 -3.11 8.23 -0.57
CA GLY A 46 -2.29 7.06 -0.83
C GLY A 46 -2.85 6.14 -1.90
N HIS A 47 -1.97 5.32 -2.47
CA HIS A 47 -2.32 4.29 -3.44
C HIS A 47 -1.89 2.96 -2.86
N LEU A 48 -2.85 2.09 -2.55
CA LEU A 48 -2.60 0.83 -1.88
C LEU A 48 -2.78 -0.32 -2.84
N THR A 49 -1.97 -1.35 -2.66
CA THR A 49 -2.05 -2.61 -3.39
C THR A 49 -2.46 -3.73 -2.45
N GLU A 50 -3.29 -4.64 -2.94
CA GLU A 50 -3.69 -5.84 -2.22
C GLU A 50 -2.46 -6.72 -1.98
N THR A 51 -2.21 -7.07 -0.72
CA THR A 51 -1.04 -7.88 -0.33
C THR A 51 -1.32 -9.37 -0.35
N ALA A 52 -2.59 -9.77 -0.17
CA ALA A 52 -3.00 -11.17 -0.22
C ALA A 52 -4.48 -11.28 -0.61
N PRO A 53 -4.84 -12.21 -1.52
CA PRO A 53 -6.23 -12.57 -1.74
C PRO A 53 -6.85 -13.21 -0.51
N GLY A 54 -8.10 -12.85 -0.22
CA GLY A 54 -8.94 -13.56 0.74
C GLY A 54 -9.58 -12.66 1.80
N ALA A 55 -10.08 -13.29 2.86
CA ALA A 55 -10.69 -12.61 4.00
C ALA A 55 -9.83 -12.84 5.26
N PRO A 56 -9.44 -11.80 6.02
CA PRO A 56 -9.72 -10.38 5.77
C PRO A 56 -8.94 -9.83 4.57
N ARG A 57 -9.52 -8.87 3.83
CA ARG A 57 -8.83 -8.24 2.69
C ARG A 57 -7.74 -7.31 3.22
N GLN A 58 -6.54 -7.40 2.65
CA GLN A 58 -5.38 -6.66 3.14
C GLN A 58 -4.78 -5.81 2.03
N PHE A 59 -4.52 -4.54 2.33
CA PHE A 59 -3.92 -3.58 1.41
C PHE A 59 -2.73 -2.90 2.09
N SER A 60 -1.67 -2.62 1.34
CA SER A 60 -0.56 -1.82 1.83
C SER A 60 -0.03 -0.90 0.76
N GLY A 61 0.63 0.17 1.20
CA GLY A 61 1.32 1.08 0.30
C GLY A 61 1.72 2.38 0.98
N PRO A 62 2.37 3.27 0.22
CA PRO A 62 2.80 4.55 0.71
C PRO A 62 1.61 5.48 0.96
N LEU A 63 1.77 6.32 1.98
CA LEU A 63 0.88 7.42 2.31
C LEU A 63 1.63 8.74 2.31
N LYS A 64 0.87 9.79 2.05
CA LYS A 64 1.28 11.17 2.27
C LYS A 64 0.24 11.87 3.13
N MET A 65 0.69 12.62 4.13
CA MET A 65 -0.13 13.56 4.88
C MET A 65 0.34 14.98 4.63
N LYS A 66 -0.59 15.90 4.41
CA LYS A 66 -0.32 17.30 4.14
C LYS A 66 -1.12 18.17 5.10
N HIS A 67 -0.46 19.08 5.79
CA HIS A 67 -1.14 20.05 6.64
C HIS A 67 -1.78 21.13 5.78
N VAL A 68 -3.10 21.26 5.81
CA VAL A 68 -3.86 22.23 5.01
C VAL A 68 -4.40 23.41 5.82
N GLY A 69 -4.25 23.38 7.15
CA GLY A 69 -4.72 24.46 8.04
C GLY A 69 -3.74 25.62 8.28
N ILE A 70 -2.46 25.49 7.87
CA ILE A 70 -1.39 26.46 8.13
C ILE A 70 -0.57 26.62 6.86
N CYS A 71 -0.36 27.87 6.45
CA CYS A 71 0.55 28.23 5.37
C CYS A 71 1.83 28.81 5.99
N THR A 72 2.98 28.21 5.69
CA THR A 72 4.30 28.80 6.00
C THR A 72 4.94 29.34 4.72
N GLN A 73 6.06 30.07 4.83
CA GLN A 73 6.80 30.52 3.63
C GLN A 73 7.33 29.34 2.80
N ASP A 74 7.65 28.22 3.45
CA ASP A 74 8.17 27.01 2.80
C ASP A 74 7.05 26.12 2.25
N GLY A 75 5.79 26.52 2.43
CA GLY A 75 4.61 25.76 2.06
C GLY A 75 3.98 24.99 3.23
N PRO A 76 3.03 24.09 2.93
CA PRO A 76 2.39 23.25 3.94
C PRO A 76 3.36 22.15 4.42
N ASP A 77 3.28 21.81 5.71
CA ASP A 77 4.00 20.65 6.27
C ASP A 77 3.50 19.36 5.60
N GLU A 78 4.44 18.48 5.22
CA GLU A 78 4.16 17.21 4.56
C GLU A 78 4.88 16.07 5.27
N ARG A 79 4.17 14.96 5.48
CA ARG A 79 4.70 13.75 6.11
C ARG A 79 4.49 12.56 5.19
N ALA A 80 5.58 11.87 4.90
CA ALA A 80 5.52 10.58 4.23
C ALA A 80 5.23 9.47 5.26
N GLY A 81 4.64 8.39 4.78
CA GLY A 81 4.40 7.22 5.59
C GLY A 81 4.06 5.98 4.80
N GLU A 82 3.77 4.91 5.53
CA GLU A 82 3.33 3.62 5.00
C GLU A 82 2.10 3.17 5.79
N ILE A 83 1.21 2.42 5.14
CA ILE A 83 0.03 1.83 5.78
C ILE A 83 -0.10 0.34 5.47
N ARG A 84 -0.61 -0.39 6.45
CA ARG A 84 -1.18 -1.73 6.30
C ARG A 84 -2.62 -1.69 6.77
N LEU A 85 -3.55 -1.77 5.83
CA LEU A 85 -4.98 -1.70 6.03
C LEU A 85 -5.58 -3.11 5.96
N GLN A 86 -6.44 -3.44 6.91
CA GLN A 86 -7.25 -4.65 6.90
C GLN A 86 -8.73 -4.27 6.87
N ILE A 87 -9.49 -4.91 5.99
CA ILE A 87 -10.92 -4.70 5.82
C ILE A 87 -11.65 -6.00 6.20
N THR A 88 -12.62 -5.90 7.12
CA THR A 88 -13.34 -7.05 7.66
C THR A 88 -14.86 -6.84 7.64
N GLY A 89 -15.62 -7.93 7.84
CA GLY A 89 -17.07 -7.89 8.04
C GLY A 89 -17.86 -7.27 6.88
N ALA A 90 -17.63 -7.75 5.65
CA ALA A 90 -18.25 -7.20 4.43
C ALA A 90 -18.06 -5.67 4.29
N ASP A 91 -16.84 -5.20 4.55
CA ASP A 91 -16.43 -3.79 4.50
C ASP A 91 -17.10 -2.90 5.56
N SER A 92 -17.59 -3.48 6.64
CA SER A 92 -18.17 -2.71 7.75
C SER A 92 -17.12 -2.21 8.73
N GLN A 93 -15.90 -2.76 8.73
CA GLN A 93 -14.84 -2.37 9.66
C GLN A 93 -13.47 -2.36 8.99
N VAL A 94 -12.66 -1.39 9.42
CA VAL A 94 -11.23 -1.32 9.09
C VAL A 94 -10.38 -1.22 10.33
N THR A 95 -9.18 -1.80 10.22
CA THR A 95 -8.06 -1.58 11.12
C THR A 95 -6.84 -1.26 10.28
N ALA A 96 -6.01 -0.35 10.75
CA ALA A 96 -4.78 0.02 10.07
C ALA A 96 -3.63 0.21 11.06
N GLU A 97 -2.47 -0.27 10.65
CA GLU A 97 -1.17 0.10 11.20
C GLU A 97 -0.51 1.07 10.23
N LEU A 98 -0.03 2.21 10.73
CA LEU A 98 0.63 3.23 9.95
C LEU A 98 2.01 3.52 10.54
N VAL A 99 2.93 3.96 9.69
CA VAL A 99 4.15 4.65 10.12
C VAL A 99 4.16 6.01 9.46
N LEU A 100 4.09 7.09 10.24
CA LEU A 100 4.05 8.47 9.75
C LEU A 100 5.27 9.21 10.26
N ASP A 101 6.13 9.66 9.37
CA ASP A 101 7.40 10.33 9.73
C ASP A 101 8.20 9.52 10.77
N GLY A 102 8.27 8.20 10.56
CA GLY A 102 8.93 7.24 11.45
C GLY A 102 8.17 6.88 12.73
N ALA A 103 7.08 7.56 13.07
CA ALA A 103 6.28 7.27 14.26
C ALA A 103 5.22 6.19 13.98
N PRO A 104 5.13 5.12 14.78
CA PRO A 104 4.09 4.12 14.64
C PRO A 104 2.73 4.68 15.08
N CYS A 105 1.70 4.38 14.31
CA CYS A 105 0.32 4.77 14.59
C CYS A 105 -0.67 3.64 14.31
N THR A 106 -1.84 3.74 14.93
CA THR A 106 -2.96 2.82 14.72
C THR A 106 -4.24 3.58 14.42
N PHE A 107 -5.12 2.95 13.65
CA PHE A 107 -6.46 3.46 13.33
C PHE A 107 -7.45 2.31 13.27
N SER A 108 -8.65 2.52 13.81
CA SER A 108 -9.78 1.62 13.59
C SER A 108 -11.06 2.42 13.45
N ALA A 109 -11.91 1.98 12.51
CA ALA A 109 -13.16 2.63 12.21
C ALA A 109 -14.20 1.64 11.71
N ARG A 110 -15.47 1.99 11.90
CA ARG A 110 -16.59 1.31 11.27
C ARG A 110 -17.12 2.14 10.11
N LYS A 111 -17.56 1.47 9.05
CA LYS A 111 -18.18 2.12 7.90
C LYS A 111 -19.59 2.55 8.24
N THR A 112 -19.83 3.85 8.24
CA THR A 112 -21.18 4.40 8.18
C THR A 112 -21.41 4.87 6.73
N ARG A 113 -21.17 6.14 6.45
CA ARG A 113 -20.99 6.68 5.09
C ARG A 113 -19.53 6.57 4.67
N ASN A 114 -18.63 6.87 5.61
CA ASN A 114 -17.18 6.81 5.48
C ASN A 114 -16.63 6.00 6.67
N TYR A 115 -15.32 5.77 6.71
CA TYR A 115 -14.67 5.19 7.89
C TYR A 115 -14.24 6.31 8.83
N GLU A 116 -14.91 6.45 9.96
CA GLU A 116 -14.60 7.45 10.98
C GLU A 116 -14.09 6.78 12.26
N GLY A 117 -12.98 7.28 12.78
CA GLY A 117 -12.33 6.74 13.95
C GLY A 117 -11.25 7.66 14.50
N THR A 118 -10.34 7.08 15.27
CA THR A 118 -9.25 7.81 15.93
C THR A 118 -7.90 7.31 15.42
N LEU A 119 -7.05 8.23 14.99
CA LEU A 119 -5.64 7.99 14.70
C LEU A 119 -4.85 8.22 15.99
N SER A 120 -4.17 7.17 16.45
CA SER A 120 -3.32 7.21 17.64
C SER A 120 -1.88 6.94 17.25
N CYS A 121 -0.99 7.91 17.46
CA CYS A 121 0.44 7.78 17.18
C CYS A 121 1.24 7.81 18.49
N GLU A 122 2.34 7.06 18.56
CA GLU A 122 3.22 7.07 19.73
C GLU A 122 3.76 8.48 20.01
N GLY A 123 3.73 8.87 21.29
CA GLY A 123 4.21 10.19 21.75
C GLY A 123 3.34 11.39 21.32
N ARG A 124 2.16 11.15 20.74
CA ARG A 124 1.25 12.22 20.27
C ARG A 124 -0.15 12.04 20.83
N ALA A 125 -0.91 13.14 20.94
CA ALA A 125 -2.32 13.07 21.30
C ALA A 125 -3.13 12.38 20.18
N PRO A 126 -4.07 11.49 20.50
CA PRO A 126 -4.97 10.90 19.51
C PRO A 126 -5.83 11.98 18.85
N VAL A 127 -6.06 11.84 17.54
CA VAL A 127 -6.87 12.80 16.75
C VAL A 127 -7.94 12.08 15.93
N PRO A 128 -9.06 12.74 15.60
CA PRO A 128 -10.03 12.18 14.65
C PRO A 128 -9.39 11.90 13.30
N LEU A 129 -9.82 10.82 12.65
CA LEU A 129 -9.47 10.49 11.28
C LEU A 129 -10.70 9.97 10.54
N LEU A 130 -11.01 10.62 9.42
CA LEU A 130 -12.03 10.23 8.47
C LEU A 130 -11.35 9.70 7.21
N VAL A 131 -11.79 8.54 6.71
CA VAL A 131 -11.17 7.86 5.56
C VAL A 131 -12.22 7.46 4.53
N TRP A 132 -11.85 7.67 3.27
CA TRP A 132 -12.54 7.18 2.09
C TRP A 132 -11.67 6.20 1.34
N LEU A 133 -12.27 5.09 0.96
CA LEU A 133 -11.66 4.01 0.20
C LEU A 133 -12.33 3.99 -1.18
N LYS A 134 -11.56 4.20 -2.24
CA LYS A 134 -12.04 4.28 -3.63
C LYS A 134 -11.48 3.15 -4.48
#